data_AF-A0EAE9-F1
#
_entry.id   AF-A0EAE9-F1
#
_cell.length_a   1.000
_cell.length_b   1.000
_cell.length_c   1.000
_cell.angle_alpha   90.00
_cell.angle_beta   90.00
_cell.angle_gamma   90.00
#
_symmetry.space_group_name_H-M   'P 1'
#
loop_
_entity.id
_entity.type
_entity.pdbx_description
1 polymer ?
#
loop_
_entity_poly.entity_id
_entity_poly.type
_entity_poly.pdbx_seq_one_letter_code
_entity_poly.pdbx_strand_id
1 'polypeptide(L)'
;MATTMFQQNEANFKNKVEEFNDLYKQYALTQSKQLVFEKMKLVFVQAEQQFKFMEIEFGSFTDLHQKDFAQKMKSNKLIFVECQKKLRDLQSNLDKMPLSNVSSNSKKQAPSPIRGPNQDLHTQVKQLDTLDSRLLEAEDTQLTILDNIRNQKEKLLKAIEDTKEIQVGVKMTQRHATMIKNRQSYNKGILLSLICILTIGNILILYYKFMS
;
A
#
# COMPACT_ATOMS: atom_id res chain seq x y z
N MET A 1 -3.63 -24.90 1.02
CA MET A 1 -3.54 -23.81 0.01
C MET A 1 -2.98 -22.51 0.59
N ALA A 2 -3.47 -22.02 1.74
CA ALA A 2 -2.95 -20.77 2.31
C ALA A 2 -1.46 -20.85 2.74
N THR A 3 -1.04 -22.01 3.27
CA THR A 3 0.36 -22.25 3.68
C THR A 3 1.35 -22.27 2.52
N THR A 4 0.92 -22.75 1.35
CA THR A 4 1.73 -22.79 0.12
C THR A 4 1.88 -21.41 -0.52
N MET A 5 0.85 -20.55 -0.46
CA MET A 5 0.95 -19.17 -0.96
C MET A 5 1.86 -18.31 -0.07
N PHE A 6 1.78 -18.47 1.26
CA PHE A 6 2.66 -17.75 2.19
C PHE A 6 4.13 -18.09 1.99
N GLN A 7 4.47 -19.35 1.77
CA GLN A 7 5.84 -19.77 1.48
C GLN A 7 6.34 -19.22 0.14
N GLN A 8 5.47 -19.15 -0.88
CA GLN A 8 5.81 -18.55 -2.17
C GLN A 8 6.05 -17.04 -2.05
N ASN A 9 5.19 -16.33 -1.31
CA ASN A 9 5.36 -14.91 -1.04
C ASN A 9 6.62 -14.64 -0.19
N GLU A 10 6.94 -15.52 0.77
CA GLU A 10 8.17 -15.46 1.55
C GLU A 10 9.42 -15.61 0.66
N ALA A 11 9.41 -16.56 -0.28
CA ALA A 11 10.51 -16.74 -1.22
C ALA A 11 10.67 -15.52 -2.14
N ASN A 12 9.57 -15.00 -2.67
CA ASN A 12 9.57 -13.79 -3.51
C ASN A 12 10.09 -12.57 -2.76
N PHE A 13 9.68 -12.39 -1.50
CA PHE A 13 10.18 -11.32 -0.63
C PHE A 13 11.70 -11.43 -0.44
N LYS A 14 12.22 -12.62 -0.13
CA LYS A 14 13.66 -12.84 0.05
C LYS A 14 14.46 -12.55 -1.22
N ASN A 15 13.97 -13.00 -2.38
CA ASN A 15 14.62 -12.71 -3.66
C ASN A 15 14.69 -11.19 -3.92
N LYS A 16 13.62 -10.45 -3.60
CA LYS A 16 13.60 -8.99 -3.76
C LYS A 16 14.49 -8.26 -2.76
N VAL A 17 14.62 -8.78 -1.54
CA VAL A 17 15.59 -8.26 -0.56
C VAL A 17 17.03 -8.50 -1.02
N GLU A 18 17.32 -9.66 -1.61
CA GLU A 18 18.64 -9.95 -2.17
C GLU A 18 18.98 -9.00 -3.33
N GLU A 19 18.05 -8.84 -4.28
CA GLU A 19 18.16 -7.86 -5.37
C GLU A 19 18.39 -6.44 -4.84
N PHE A 20 17.68 -6.04 -3.77
CA PHE A 20 17.89 -4.75 -3.11
C PHE A 20 19.30 -4.62 -2.50
N ASN A 21 19.79 -5.66 -1.83
CA ASN A 21 21.11 -5.64 -1.20
C ASN A 21 22.24 -5.61 -2.24
N ASP A 22 22.06 -6.26 -3.38
CA ASP A 22 23.03 -6.21 -4.47
C ASP A 22 23.07 -4.84 -5.13
N LEU A 23 21.91 -4.22 -5.34
CA LEU A 23 21.85 -2.82 -5.78
C LEU A 23 22.46 -1.88 -4.73
N TYR A 24 22.28 -2.13 -3.43
CA TYR A 24 22.90 -1.35 -2.36
C TYR A 24 24.45 -1.43 -2.41
N LYS A 25 25.01 -2.61 -2.69
CA LYS A 25 26.47 -2.76 -2.89
C LYS A 25 26.93 -2.00 -4.15
N GLN A 26 26.18 -2.10 -5.24
CA GLN A 26 26.48 -1.40 -6.51
C GLN A 26 26.37 0.12 -6.39
N TYR A 27 25.51 0.62 -5.51
CA TYR A 27 25.34 2.06 -5.25
C TYR A 27 26.66 2.72 -4.82
N ALA A 28 27.51 2.02 -4.07
CA ALA A 28 28.82 2.54 -3.67
C ALA A 28 29.85 2.56 -4.82
N LEU A 29 29.67 1.71 -5.83
CA LEU A 29 30.64 1.45 -6.89
C LEU A 29 30.32 2.17 -8.21
N THR A 30 29.12 2.69 -8.37
CA THR A 30 28.63 3.26 -9.62
C THR A 30 28.69 4.78 -9.63
N GLN A 31 29.03 5.37 -10.78
CA GLN A 31 29.00 6.82 -10.98
C GLN A 31 27.57 7.37 -11.02
N SER A 32 26.61 6.57 -11.49
CA SER A 32 25.19 6.93 -11.62
C SER A 32 24.37 6.57 -10.37
N LYS A 33 24.71 7.19 -9.23
CA LYS A 33 24.06 6.92 -7.93
C LYS A 33 22.54 7.13 -7.94
N GLN A 34 22.04 8.15 -8.64
CA GLN A 34 20.59 8.42 -8.77
C GLN A 34 19.84 7.28 -9.47
N LEU A 35 20.35 6.77 -10.60
CA LEU A 35 19.69 5.68 -11.33
C LEU A 35 19.66 4.38 -10.51
N VAL A 36 20.74 4.07 -9.79
CA VAL A 36 20.77 2.89 -8.90
C VAL A 36 19.80 3.08 -7.74
N PHE A 37 19.72 4.29 -7.18
CA PHE A 37 18.77 4.61 -6.11
C PHE A 37 17.30 4.46 -6.55
N GLU A 38 16.93 4.96 -7.73
CA GLU A 38 15.57 4.78 -8.25
C GLU A 38 15.23 3.30 -8.52
N LYS A 39 16.19 2.52 -9.04
CA LYS A 39 16.04 1.07 -9.17
C LYS A 39 15.84 0.39 -7.80
N MET A 40 16.63 0.78 -6.80
CA MET A 40 16.49 0.26 -5.44
C MET A 40 15.12 0.57 -4.84
N LYS A 41 14.60 1.78 -5.08
CA LYS A 41 13.26 2.19 -4.64
C LYS A 41 12.18 1.34 -5.29
N LEU A 42 12.29 1.06 -6.59
CA LEU A 42 11.36 0.20 -7.30
C LEU A 42 11.38 -1.23 -6.74
N VAL A 43 12.56 -1.82 -6.54
CA VAL A 43 12.71 -3.16 -5.94
C VAL A 43 12.18 -3.20 -4.51
N PHE A 44 12.42 -2.14 -3.73
CA PHE A 44 11.88 -2.02 -2.37
C PHE A 44 10.35 -1.96 -2.36
N VAL A 45 9.72 -1.23 -3.28
CA VAL A 45 8.25 -1.20 -3.41
C VAL A 45 7.71 -2.59 -3.77
N GLN A 46 8.39 -3.33 -4.64
CA GLN A 46 8.01 -4.72 -4.95
C GLN A 46 8.14 -5.63 -3.72
N ALA A 47 9.22 -5.50 -2.94
CA ALA A 47 9.40 -6.23 -1.68
C ALA A 47 8.31 -5.87 -0.66
N GLU A 48 7.95 -4.58 -0.55
CA GLU A 48 6.86 -4.10 0.32
C GLU A 48 5.52 -4.74 -0.04
N GLN A 49 5.20 -4.86 -1.33
CA GLN A 49 3.97 -5.51 -1.77
C GLN A 49 3.93 -7.00 -1.36
N GLN A 50 5.02 -7.73 -1.57
CA GLN A 50 5.13 -9.13 -1.16
C GLN A 50 5.00 -9.30 0.36
N PHE A 51 5.63 -8.40 1.13
CA PHE A 51 5.52 -8.39 2.58
C PHE A 51 4.08 -8.11 3.05
N LYS A 52 3.34 -7.19 2.40
CA LYS A 52 1.93 -6.93 2.71
C LYS A 52 1.02 -8.12 2.42
N PHE A 53 1.26 -8.84 1.32
CA PHE A 53 0.52 -10.09 1.07
C PHE A 53 0.76 -11.12 2.16
N MET A 54 2.01 -11.25 2.63
CA MET A 54 2.32 -12.09 3.79
C MET A 54 1.61 -11.62 5.07
N GLU A 55 1.52 -10.31 5.34
CA GLU A 55 0.77 -9.77 6.50
C GLU A 55 -0.72 -10.14 6.45
N ILE A 56 -1.35 -10.00 5.28
CA ILE A 56 -2.75 -10.35 5.07
C ILE A 56 -2.97 -11.85 5.28
N GLU A 57 -2.11 -12.68 4.69
CA GLU A 57 -2.20 -14.14 4.82
C GLU A 57 -1.97 -14.58 6.27
N PHE A 58 -0.98 -14.00 6.95
CA PHE A 58 -0.71 -14.26 8.36
C PHE A 58 -1.90 -13.88 9.26
N GLY A 59 -2.55 -12.74 8.98
CA GLY A 59 -3.77 -12.32 9.67
C GLY A 59 -4.97 -13.23 9.43
N SER A 60 -4.96 -14.00 8.33
CA SER A 60 -6.01 -14.95 7.98
C SER A 60 -5.81 -16.37 8.54
N PHE A 61 -4.64 -16.67 9.11
CA PHE A 61 -4.32 -17.99 9.66
C PHE A 61 -5.02 -18.27 10.99
N THR A 62 -5.25 -19.57 11.26
CA THR A 62 -5.67 -20.06 12.58
C THR A 62 -4.53 -19.95 13.59
N ASP A 63 -4.85 -19.86 14.88
CA ASP A 63 -3.87 -19.68 15.97
C ASP A 63 -2.72 -20.70 15.97
N LEU A 64 -2.98 -21.92 15.50
CA LEU A 64 -1.97 -22.98 15.40
C LEU A 64 -0.90 -22.62 14.36
N HIS A 65 -1.31 -22.23 13.15
CA HIS A 65 -0.39 -21.86 12.07
C HIS A 65 0.26 -20.49 12.31
N GLN A 66 -0.41 -19.57 13.00
CA GLN A 66 0.23 -18.30 13.38
C GLN A 66 1.46 -18.52 14.25
N LYS A 67 1.46 -19.50 15.17
CA LYS A 67 2.65 -19.81 15.99
C LYS A 67 3.81 -20.32 15.14
N ASP A 68 3.54 -21.16 14.14
CA ASP A 68 4.55 -21.73 13.25
C ASP A 68 5.23 -20.67 12.38
N PHE A 69 4.49 -19.62 11.98
CA PHE A 69 4.99 -18.56 11.09
C PHE A 69 5.33 -17.25 11.82
N ALA A 70 4.99 -17.08 13.10
CA ALA A 70 5.22 -15.84 13.85
C ALA A 70 6.69 -15.45 13.90
N GLN A 71 7.58 -16.43 14.13
CA GLN A 71 9.02 -16.17 14.17
C GLN A 71 9.55 -15.73 12.80
N LYS A 72 9.11 -16.38 11.72
CA LYS A 72 9.49 -16.00 10.34
C LYS A 72 8.98 -14.61 9.99
N MET A 73 7.73 -14.30 10.36
CA MET A 73 7.14 -13.00 10.10
C MET A 73 7.86 -11.88 10.86
N LYS A 74 8.25 -12.14 12.13
CA LYS A 74 9.07 -11.21 12.92
C LYS A 74 10.45 -10.98 12.28
N SER A 75 11.10 -12.03 11.80
CA SER A 75 12.39 -11.92 11.09
C SER A 75 12.26 -11.09 9.80
N ASN A 76 11.28 -11.41 8.96
CA ASN A 76 11.02 -10.69 7.72
C ASN A 76 10.68 -9.21 7.96
N LYS A 77 9.97 -8.90 9.05
CA LYS A 77 9.68 -7.52 9.46
C LYS A 77 10.96 -6.74 9.82
N LEU A 78 11.91 -7.37 10.52
CA LEU A 78 13.19 -6.74 10.85
C LEU A 78 13.99 -6.43 9.58
N ILE A 79 14.05 -7.38 8.65
CA ILE A 79 14.72 -7.22 7.34
C ILE A 79 14.08 -6.06 6.56
N PHE A 80 12.75 -6.00 6.51
CA PHE A 80 12.03 -4.92 5.85
C PHE A 80 12.37 -3.53 6.44
N VAL A 81 12.38 -3.41 7.76
CA VAL A 81 12.75 -2.16 8.46
C VAL A 81 14.20 -1.78 8.18
N GLU A 82 15.11 -2.76 8.11
CA GLU A 82 16.51 -2.52 7.76
C GLU A 82 16.67 -1.97 6.34
N CYS A 83 16.02 -2.60 5.35
CA CYS A 83 16.00 -2.11 3.96
C CYS A 83 15.41 -0.69 3.88
N GLN A 84 14.33 -0.43 4.61
CA GLN A 84 13.71 0.90 4.67
C GLN A 84 14.66 1.95 5.25
N LYS A 85 15.39 1.59 6.31
CA LYS A 85 16.38 2.47 6.92
C LYS A 85 17.52 2.76 5.95
N LYS A 86 18.08 1.73 5.30
CA LYS A 86 19.13 1.88 4.27
C LYS A 86 18.71 2.83 3.16
N LEU A 87 17.47 2.72 2.68
CA LEU A 87 16.93 3.59 1.64
C LEU A 87 16.81 5.04 2.12
N ARG A 88 16.31 5.27 3.34
CA ARG A 88 16.23 6.60 3.95
C ARG A 88 17.61 7.24 4.16
N ASP A 89 18.58 6.46 4.62
CA ASP A 89 19.95 6.93 4.84
C ASP A 89 20.61 7.32 3.52
N LEU A 90 20.41 6.52 2.45
CA LEU A 90 20.87 6.85 1.10
C LEU A 90 20.20 8.11 0.54
N GLN A 91 18.89 8.27 0.75
CA GLN A 91 18.16 9.47 0.36
C GLN A 91 18.74 10.71 1.03
N SER A 92 18.95 10.67 2.35
CA SER A 92 19.56 11.78 3.08
C SER A 92 20.98 12.08 2.62
N ASN A 93 21.74 11.10 2.14
CA ASN A 93 23.10 11.32 1.62
C ASN A 93 23.09 11.95 0.21
N LEU A 94 22.11 11.60 -0.63
CA LEU A 94 21.87 12.26 -1.91
C LEU A 94 21.48 13.73 -1.70
N ASP A 95 20.56 13.99 -0.77
CA ASP A 95 20.07 15.34 -0.46
C ASP A 95 21.16 16.24 0.18
N LYS A 96 22.17 15.63 0.83
CA LYS A 96 23.29 16.33 1.48
C LYS A 96 24.51 16.52 0.58
N MET A 97 24.51 15.99 -0.65
CA MET A 97 25.63 16.17 -1.57
C MET A 97 25.56 17.60 -2.12
N PRO A 98 26.46 18.52 -1.69
CA PRO A 98 26.39 19.89 -2.17
C PRO A 98 26.71 19.92 -3.66
N LEU A 99 25.95 20.71 -4.43
CA LEU A 99 26.39 21.24 -5.72
C LEU A 99 27.60 22.15 -5.49
N SER A 100 28.78 21.59 -5.20
CA SER A 100 30.01 22.36 -5.09
C SER A 100 31.17 21.62 -5.73
N ASN A 101 31.36 21.89 -7.02
CA ASN A 101 32.68 21.86 -7.64
C ASN A 101 32.71 22.87 -8.80
N VAL A 102 32.38 24.13 -8.52
CA VAL A 102 32.88 25.25 -9.33
C VAL A 102 33.89 25.97 -8.45
N SER A 103 35.16 25.57 -8.65
CA SER A 103 36.33 26.15 -7.99
C SER A 103 36.36 27.65 -8.21
N SER A 104 36.11 28.40 -7.14
CA SER A 104 36.40 29.81 -7.01
C SER A 104 37.92 30.02 -7.03
N ASN A 105 38.48 30.19 -8.22
CA ASN A 105 39.85 30.69 -8.40
C ASN A 105 39.85 31.87 -9.37
N SER A 106 39.16 32.95 -8.99
CA SER A 106 39.23 34.25 -9.64
C SER A 106 40.38 35.08 -9.03
N LYS A 107 41.63 34.78 -9.41
CA LYS A 107 42.73 35.74 -9.32
C LYS A 107 42.75 36.59 -10.59
N LYS A 108 42.56 37.90 -10.39
CA LYS A 108 42.70 39.01 -11.34
C LYS A 108 43.83 38.81 -12.36
N GLN A 109 43.51 38.92 -13.66
CA GLN A 109 44.33 39.66 -14.63
C GLN A 109 43.50 39.99 -15.89
N ALA A 110 43.73 41.20 -16.41
CA ALA A 110 43.02 41.87 -17.50
C ALA A 110 43.39 41.28 -18.90
N PRO A 111 42.71 41.69 -19.99
CA PRO A 111 42.41 40.83 -21.14
C PRO A 111 43.50 40.82 -22.22
N SER A 112 43.64 39.69 -22.90
CA SER A 112 44.24 39.62 -24.24
C SER A 112 43.37 38.75 -25.16
N PRO A 113 43.23 39.13 -26.45
CA PRO A 113 42.24 38.52 -27.33
C PRO A 113 42.83 37.27 -27.99
N ILE A 114 42.54 36.09 -27.44
CA ILE A 114 42.83 34.82 -28.12
C ILE A 114 41.54 34.34 -28.78
N ARG A 115 41.50 34.52 -30.10
CA ARG A 115 40.45 34.11 -31.02
C ARG A 115 40.56 32.60 -31.23
N GLY A 116 39.64 31.84 -30.63
CA GLY A 116 39.51 30.37 -30.69
C GLY A 116 39.11 29.80 -29.31
N PRO A 117 38.93 28.48 -29.18
CA PRO A 117 37.68 27.70 -29.08
C PRO A 117 36.72 28.02 -27.89
N ASN A 118 36.73 29.25 -27.38
CA ASN A 118 35.92 29.67 -26.22
C ASN A 118 34.44 30.01 -26.57
N GLN A 119 34.12 30.27 -27.84
CA GLN A 119 32.73 30.53 -28.23
C GLN A 119 31.87 29.27 -28.17
N ASP A 120 32.43 28.10 -28.51
CA ASP A 120 31.76 26.80 -28.38
C ASP A 120 31.57 26.39 -26.92
N LEU A 121 32.51 26.75 -26.04
CA LEU A 121 32.36 26.54 -24.60
C LEU A 121 31.22 27.39 -24.03
N HIS A 122 31.09 28.64 -24.49
CA HIS A 122 30.05 29.55 -24.01
C HIS A 122 28.65 29.18 -24.50
N THR A 123 28.53 28.63 -25.72
CA THR A 123 27.27 28.06 -26.23
C THR A 123 26.94 26.73 -25.57
N GLN A 124 27.93 25.87 -25.29
CA GLN A 124 27.70 24.63 -24.55
C GLN A 124 27.28 24.89 -23.09
N VAL A 125 27.87 25.88 -22.41
CA VAL A 125 27.45 26.27 -21.05
C VAL A 125 26.01 26.79 -21.05
N LYS A 126 25.63 27.61 -22.03
CA LYS A 126 24.22 28.06 -22.17
C LYS A 126 23.26 26.91 -22.50
N GLN A 127 23.70 25.92 -23.26
CA GLN A 127 22.92 24.70 -23.53
C GLN A 127 22.80 23.83 -22.27
N LEU A 128 23.84 23.79 -21.43
CA LEU A 128 23.82 23.09 -20.15
C LEU A 128 22.89 23.79 -19.16
N ASP A 129 22.97 25.12 -19.02
CA ASP A 129 22.08 25.90 -18.15
C ASP A 129 20.60 25.76 -18.57
N THR A 130 20.34 25.70 -19.88
CA THR A 130 18.98 25.47 -20.38
C THR A 130 18.52 24.03 -20.18
N LEU A 131 19.41 23.04 -20.25
CA LEU A 131 19.10 21.65 -19.90
C LEU A 131 18.86 21.48 -18.40
N ASP A 132 19.67 22.09 -17.54
CA ASP A 132 19.49 22.09 -16.09
C ASP A 132 18.18 22.77 -15.69
N SER A 133 17.82 23.89 -16.34
CA SER A 133 16.53 24.54 -16.10
C SER A 133 15.33 23.65 -16.47
N ARG A 134 15.43 22.92 -17.59
CA ARG A 134 14.38 21.99 -18.04
C ARG A 134 14.34 20.72 -17.19
N LEU A 135 15.48 20.29 -16.66
CA LEU A 135 15.56 19.18 -15.72
C LEU A 135 14.89 19.55 -14.40
N LEU A 136 15.15 20.76 -13.87
CA LEU A 136 14.49 21.27 -12.67
C LEU A 136 12.96 21.37 -12.86
N GLU A 137 12.53 21.85 -14.02
CA GLU A 137 11.10 21.95 -14.35
C GLU A 137 10.44 20.56 -14.50
N ALA A 138 11.20 19.57 -14.99
CA ALA A 138 10.81 18.16 -15.02
C ALA A 138 10.75 17.54 -13.62
N GLU A 139 11.64 17.92 -12.71
CA GLU A 139 11.63 17.49 -11.30
C GLU A 139 10.46 18.09 -10.53
N ASP A 140 10.16 19.38 -10.72
CA ASP A 140 8.99 20.03 -10.11
C ASP A 140 7.67 19.44 -10.60
N THR A 141 7.58 19.12 -11.90
CA THR A 141 6.41 18.41 -12.43
C THR A 141 6.32 16.97 -11.91
N GLN A 142 7.44 16.26 -11.76
CA GLN A 142 7.47 14.94 -11.13
C GLN A 142 7.07 14.98 -9.65
N LEU A 143 7.54 15.96 -8.88
CA LEU A 143 7.13 16.21 -7.50
C LEU A 143 5.61 16.45 -7.42
N THR A 144 5.07 17.26 -8.32
CA THR A 144 3.63 17.54 -8.41
C THR A 144 2.81 16.27 -8.74
N ILE A 145 3.33 15.41 -9.63
CA ILE A 145 2.70 14.11 -9.93
C ILE A 145 2.74 13.19 -8.71
N LEU A 146 3.86 13.14 -7.99
CA LEU A 146 4.05 12.30 -6.81
C LEU A 146 3.12 12.73 -5.66
N ASP A 147 2.93 14.03 -5.49
CA ASP A 147 2.02 14.60 -4.50
C ASP A 147 0.55 14.34 -4.86
N ASN A 148 0.21 14.43 -6.15
CA ASN A 148 -1.11 14.01 -6.64
C ASN A 148 -1.37 12.52 -6.43
N ILE A 149 -0.39 11.65 -6.66
CA ILE A 149 -0.51 10.20 -6.40
C ILE A 149 -0.68 9.93 -4.91
N ARG A 150 0.04 10.64 -4.03
CA ARG A 150 -0.14 10.55 -2.57
C ARG A 150 -1.56 10.97 -2.17
N ASN A 151 -2.04 12.11 -2.67
CA ASN A 151 -3.39 12.58 -2.40
C ASN A 151 -4.46 11.61 -2.92
N GLN A 152 -4.25 11.01 -4.10
CA GLN A 152 -5.16 9.98 -4.62
C GLN A 152 -5.15 8.72 -3.77
N LYS A 153 -3.96 8.27 -3.31
CA LYS A 153 -3.83 7.12 -2.40
C LYS A 153 -4.55 7.37 -1.07
N GLU A 154 -4.43 8.56 -0.50
CA GLU A 154 -5.10 8.93 0.75
C GLU A 154 -6.62 8.98 0.58
N LYS A 155 -7.12 9.59 -0.50
CA LYS A 155 -8.55 9.57 -0.84
C LYS A 155 -9.10 8.15 -1.01
N LEU A 156 -8.31 7.25 -1.61
CA LEU A 156 -8.71 5.87 -1.84
C LEU A 156 -8.73 5.05 -0.54
N LEU A 157 -7.76 5.26 0.36
CA LEU A 157 -7.78 4.68 1.70
C LEU A 157 -9.00 5.13 2.51
N LYS A 158 -9.33 6.43 2.44
CA LYS A 158 -10.53 6.96 3.09
C LYS A 158 -11.81 6.36 2.51
N ALA A 159 -11.90 6.24 1.18
CA ALA A 159 -13.05 5.59 0.54
C ALA A 159 -13.19 4.10 0.94
N ILE A 160 -12.09 3.39 1.15
CA ILE A 160 -12.10 2.01 1.66
C ILE A 160 -12.62 1.96 3.10
N GLU A 161 -12.20 2.91 3.94
CA GLU A 161 -12.68 3.03 5.32
C GLU A 161 -14.18 3.33 5.36
N ASP A 162 -14.65 4.32 4.59
CA ASP A 162 -16.06 4.65 4.44
C ASP A 162 -16.87 3.43 3.94
N THR A 163 -16.33 2.66 2.98
CA THR A 163 -16.97 1.44 2.47
C THR A 163 -17.05 0.36 3.54
N LYS A 164 -16.04 0.24 4.39
CA LYS A 164 -16.02 -0.70 5.52
C LYS A 164 -17.05 -0.31 6.57
N GLU A 165 -17.20 0.98 6.87
CA GLU A 165 -18.25 1.48 7.75
C GLU A 165 -19.65 1.19 7.18
N ILE A 166 -19.85 1.42 5.88
CA ILE A 166 -21.10 1.06 5.19
C ILE A 166 -21.39 -0.45 5.30
N GLN A 167 -20.40 -1.32 5.10
CA GLN A 167 -20.57 -2.77 5.27
C GLN A 167 -20.96 -3.16 6.70
N VAL A 168 -20.37 -2.52 7.71
CA VAL A 168 -20.73 -2.72 9.12
C VAL A 168 -22.18 -2.28 9.37
N GLY A 169 -22.56 -1.11 8.84
CA GLY A 169 -23.93 -0.60 8.90
C GLY A 169 -24.95 -1.52 8.24
N VAL A 170 -24.62 -2.07 7.06
CA VAL A 170 -25.47 -3.05 6.35
C VAL A 170 -25.62 -4.33 7.16
N LYS A 171 -24.54 -4.85 7.77
CA LYS A 171 -24.61 -6.05 8.61
C LYS A 171 -25.46 -5.85 9.87
N MET A 172 -25.38 -4.68 10.50
CA MET A 172 -26.24 -4.33 11.63
C MET A 172 -27.71 -4.20 11.19
N THR A 173 -27.96 -3.55 10.05
CA THR A 173 -29.30 -3.41 9.49
C THR A 173 -29.91 -4.77 9.11
N GLN A 174 -29.12 -5.66 8.52
CA GLN A 174 -29.54 -7.03 8.21
C GLN A 174 -29.86 -7.84 9.47
N ARG A 175 -29.09 -7.67 10.55
CA ARG A 175 -29.41 -8.28 11.86
C ARG A 175 -30.73 -7.75 12.43
N HIS A 176 -30.97 -6.44 12.38
CA HIS A 176 -32.23 -5.85 12.82
C HIS A 176 -33.41 -6.34 11.96
N ALA A 177 -33.26 -6.38 10.65
CA ALA A 177 -34.28 -6.90 9.73
C ALA A 177 -34.60 -8.38 10.01
N THR A 178 -33.58 -9.20 10.29
CA THR A 178 -33.76 -10.62 10.63
C THR A 178 -34.48 -10.78 11.98
N MET A 179 -34.14 -9.96 12.97
CA MET A 179 -34.82 -9.95 14.27
C MET A 179 -36.31 -9.57 14.12
N ILE A 180 -36.62 -8.55 13.30
CA ILE A 180 -38.00 -8.14 13.02
C ILE A 180 -38.77 -9.24 12.29
N LYS A 181 -38.16 -9.88 11.28
CA LYS A 181 -38.76 -11.00 10.54
C LYS A 181 -39.09 -12.18 11.45
N ASN A 182 -38.21 -12.51 12.40
CA ASN A 182 -38.44 -13.58 13.37
C ASN A 182 -39.61 -13.25 14.32
N ARG A 183 -39.73 -12.01 14.78
CA ARG A 183 -40.89 -11.56 15.58
C ARG A 183 -42.21 -11.65 14.81
N GLN A 184 -42.22 -11.26 13.53
CA GLN A 184 -43.40 -11.42 12.68
C GLN A 184 -43.78 -12.88 12.46
N SER A 185 -42.80 -13.76 12.23
CA SER A 185 -43.04 -15.20 12.07
C SER A 185 -43.66 -15.81 13.34
N TYR A 186 -43.12 -15.44 14.51
CA TYR A 186 -43.63 -15.88 15.81
C TYR A 186 -45.07 -15.42 16.05
N ASN A 187 -45.37 -14.15 15.77
CA ASN A 187 -46.72 -13.61 15.93
C ASN A 187 -47.72 -14.28 14.96
N LYS A 188 -47.31 -14.59 13.73
CA LYS A 188 -48.14 -15.37 12.79
C LYS A 188 -48.39 -16.80 13.30
N GLY A 189 -47.40 -17.43 13.92
CA GLY A 189 -47.53 -18.75 14.53
C GLY A 189 -48.55 -18.77 15.69
N ILE A 190 -48.52 -17.76 16.56
CA ILE A 190 -49.51 -17.60 17.63
C ILE A 190 -50.92 -17.45 17.06
N LEU A 191 -51.08 -16.59 16.05
CA LEU A 191 -52.38 -16.38 15.40
C LEU A 191 -52.92 -17.68 14.78
N LEU A 192 -52.07 -18.43 14.09
CA LEU A 192 -52.45 -19.72 13.49
C LEU A 192 -52.86 -20.73 14.58
N SER A 193 -52.13 -20.79 15.68
CA SER A 193 -52.45 -21.65 16.83
C SER A 193 -53.81 -21.34 17.42
N LEU A 194 -54.14 -20.05 17.60
CA LEU A 194 -55.46 -19.62 18.09
C LEU A 194 -56.59 -20.05 17.16
N ILE A 195 -56.40 -19.90 15.84
CA ILE A 195 -57.39 -20.33 14.85
C ILE A 195 -57.63 -21.84 14.94
N CYS A 196 -56.57 -22.65 15.04
CA CYS A 196 -56.68 -24.10 15.19
C CYS A 196 -57.44 -24.51 16.46
N ILE A 197 -57.22 -23.83 17.59
CA ILE A 197 -57.93 -24.13 18.84
C ILE A 197 -59.43 -23.79 18.67
N LEU A 198 -59.76 -22.65 18.06
CA LEU A 198 -61.15 -22.27 17.80
C LEU A 198 -61.85 -23.26 16.87
N THR A 199 -61.19 -23.72 15.80
CA THR A 199 -61.79 -24.67 14.87
C THR A 199 -62.04 -26.03 15.51
N ILE A 200 -61.10 -26.53 16.31
CA ILE A 200 -61.29 -27.78 17.08
C ILE A 200 -62.47 -27.63 18.06
N GLY A 201 -62.55 -26.50 18.77
CA GLY A 201 -63.67 -26.21 19.69
C GLY A 201 -65.02 -26.24 18.98
N ASN A 202 -65.12 -25.60 17.80
CA ASN A 202 -66.35 -25.62 17.00
C ASN A 202 -66.72 -27.02 16.50
N ILE A 203 -65.73 -27.83 16.09
CA ILE A 203 -65.96 -29.22 15.67
C ILE A 203 -66.47 -30.06 16.85
N LEU A 204 -65.89 -29.89 18.05
CA LEU A 204 -66.34 -30.58 19.26
C LEU A 204 -67.79 -30.24 19.63
N ILE A 205 -68.17 -28.95 19.55
CA ILE A 205 -69.55 -28.51 19.81
C ILE A 205 -70.51 -29.14 18.80
N LEU A 206 -70.17 -29.12 17.50
CA LEU A 206 -70.96 -29.74 16.45
C LEU A 206 -71.09 -31.26 16.67
N TYR A 207 -70.00 -31.93 17.01
CA TYR A 207 -69.99 -33.36 17.31
C TYR A 207 -70.93 -33.68 18.47
N TYR A 208 -70.83 -32.93 19.58
CA TYR A 208 -71.70 -33.13 20.74
C TYR A 208 -73.18 -32.88 20.42
N LYS A 209 -73.48 -31.87 19.59
CA LYS A 209 -74.84 -31.54 19.15
C LYS A 209 -75.44 -32.57 18.19
N PHE A 210 -74.62 -33.27 17.40
CA PHE A 210 -75.09 -34.33 16.50
C PHE A 210 -75.22 -35.70 17.16
N MET A 211 -74.47 -35.93 18.25
CA MET A 211 -74.51 -37.18 19.02
C MET A 211 -75.58 -37.17 20.13
N SER A 212 -75.98 -35.97 20.61
CA SER A 212 -77.12 -35.78 21.51
C SER A 212 -78.43 -35.59 20.75
#